data_AF-A0A161THY2-F1
#
_entry.id   AF-A0A161THY2-F1
#
_cell.length_a   1.000
_cell.length_b   1.000
_cell.length_c   1.000
_cell.angle_alpha   90.00
_cell.angle_beta   90.00
_cell.angle_gamma   90.00
#
_symmetry.space_group_name_H-M   'P 1'
#
loop_
_entity.id
_entity.type
_entity.pdbx_description
1 polymer ?
#
loop_
_entity_poly.entity_id
_entity_poly.type
_entity_poly.pdbx_seq_one_letter_code
_entity_poly.pdbx_strand_id
1 'polypeptide(L)'
;QEALVIALEANKVIRLPLMKCVETTQAVTKAMHSGNWELATQLRGPAFLRNLKTYEMLSMVRPAVTLTNPRNTYGVVHVGAPACGMNAAVCAFVRTCIFRGDNVYGIHDGFEGLCTGHFQRMLWSDVGGWVGIGGAILGTKRALPIGKFDKIAARLKEYNIQGLLLIG
;
A
#
# COMPACT_ATOMS: atom_id res chain seq x y z
N GLN A 1 2.14 36.50 -27.34
CA GLN A 1 2.66 35.82 -26.14
C GLN A 1 1.58 34.85 -25.70
N GLU A 2 1.86 33.55 -25.65
CA GLU A 2 0.86 32.54 -25.29
C GLU A 2 0.63 32.53 -23.77
N ALA A 3 -0.63 32.47 -23.33
CA ALA A 3 -0.96 32.37 -21.91
C ALA A 3 -0.59 30.97 -21.38
N LEU A 4 0.05 30.92 -20.21
CA LEU A 4 0.57 29.68 -19.63
C LEU A 4 -0.03 29.42 -18.25
N VAL A 5 -0.21 28.14 -17.93
CA VAL A 5 -0.53 27.63 -16.61
C VAL A 5 0.75 27.08 -15.99
N ILE A 6 1.05 27.49 -14.76
CA ILE A 6 2.15 26.94 -13.97
C ILE A 6 1.61 25.78 -13.13
N ALA A 7 2.25 24.62 -13.22
CA ALA A 7 1.83 23.42 -12.50
C ALA A 7 3.04 22.65 -11.96
N LEU A 8 2.77 21.67 -11.08
CA LEU A 8 3.74 20.70 -10.62
C LEU A 8 3.44 19.33 -11.24
N GLU A 9 4.41 18.75 -11.93
CA GLU A 9 4.36 17.38 -12.43
C GLU A 9 5.63 16.65 -12.01
N ALA A 10 5.48 15.46 -11.40
CA ALA A 10 6.60 14.67 -10.88
C ALA A 10 7.59 15.49 -10.02
N ASN A 11 7.05 16.35 -9.15
CA ASN A 11 7.80 17.28 -8.28
C ASN A 11 8.67 18.31 -9.03
N LYS A 12 8.31 18.65 -10.26
CA LYS A 12 8.97 19.69 -11.06
C LYS A 12 7.96 20.75 -11.49
N VAL A 13 8.39 22.01 -11.48
CA VAL A 13 7.60 23.11 -12.03
C VAL A 13 7.59 22.99 -13.54
N ILE A 14 6.40 22.91 -14.11
CA ILE A 14 6.16 22.86 -15.56
C ILE A 14 5.28 24.03 -15.98
N ARG A 15 5.38 24.39 -17.27
CA ARG A 15 4.53 25.40 -17.91
C ARG A 15 3.70 24.71 -18.98
N LEU A 16 2.38 24.85 -18.90
CA LEU A 16 1.44 24.24 -19.83
C LEU A 16 0.71 25.35 -20.61
N PRO A 17 0.48 25.17 -21.92
CA PRO A 17 -0.39 26.08 -22.67
C PRO A 17 -1.78 26.16 -22.05
N LEU A 18 -2.27 27.38 -21.76
CA LEU A 18 -3.56 27.58 -21.09
C LEU A 18 -4.71 26.94 -21.88
N MET A 19 -4.73 27.12 -23.20
CA MET A 19 -5.80 26.60 -24.04
C MET A 19 -5.87 25.07 -24.01
N LYS A 20 -4.72 24.39 -23.97
CA LYS A 20 -4.67 22.93 -23.83
C LYS A 20 -5.28 22.46 -22.50
N CYS A 21 -5.05 23.19 -21.41
CA CYS A 21 -5.66 22.89 -20.11
C CYS A 21 -7.19 23.04 -20.15
N VAL A 22 -7.68 24.12 -20.77
CA VAL A 22 -9.12 24.38 -20.93
C VAL A 22 -9.78 23.25 -21.75
N GLU A 23 -9.22 22.92 -22.91
CA GLU A 23 -9.72 21.84 -23.77
C GLU A 23 -9.77 20.50 -23.04
N THR A 24 -8.71 20.16 -22.31
CA THR A 24 -8.63 18.91 -21.53
C THR A 24 -9.73 18.83 -20.47
N THR A 25 -9.95 19.91 -19.72
CA THR A 25 -10.99 19.94 -18.68
C THR A 25 -12.41 19.85 -19.26
N GLN A 26 -12.68 20.52 -20.37
CA GLN A 26 -13.95 20.44 -21.09
C GLN A 26 -14.20 19.04 -21.68
N ALA A 27 -13.15 18.40 -22.21
CA ALA A 27 -13.23 17.04 -22.75
C ALA A 27 -13.69 16.03 -21.70
N VAL A 28 -13.25 16.17 -20.43
CA VAL A 28 -13.73 15.28 -19.37
C VAL A 28 -15.22 15.47 -19.11
N THR A 29 -15.69 16.73 -19.01
CA THR A 29 -17.11 17.04 -18.80
C THR A 29 -17.97 16.48 -19.94
N LYS A 30 -17.49 16.63 -21.19
CA LYS A 30 -18.16 16.07 -22.36
C LYS A 30 -18.26 14.54 -22.27
N ALA A 31 -17.18 13.86 -21.90
CA ALA A 31 -17.17 12.41 -21.73
C ALA A 31 -18.14 11.94 -20.63
N MET A 32 -18.24 12.68 -19.53
CA MET A 32 -19.22 12.41 -18.46
C MET A 32 -20.67 12.59 -18.95
N HIS A 33 -20.98 13.67 -19.66
CA HIS A 33 -22.33 13.92 -20.20
C HIS A 33 -22.76 12.88 -21.24
N SER A 34 -21.82 12.34 -22.02
CA SER A 34 -22.10 11.26 -22.97
C SER A 34 -22.12 9.86 -22.35
N GLY A 35 -21.96 9.74 -21.02
CA GLY A 35 -21.93 8.45 -20.31
C GLY A 35 -20.68 7.61 -20.58
N ASN A 36 -19.61 8.19 -21.16
CA ASN A 36 -18.37 7.47 -21.45
C ASN A 36 -17.41 7.55 -20.25
N TRP A 37 -17.68 6.72 -19.25
CA TRP A 37 -16.94 6.71 -17.98
C TRP A 37 -15.49 6.27 -18.12
N GLU A 38 -15.21 5.35 -19.05
CA GLU A 38 -13.84 4.91 -19.32
C GLU A 38 -13.00 6.06 -19.86
N LEU A 39 -13.50 6.78 -20.87
CA LEU A 39 -12.82 7.96 -21.39
C LEU A 39 -12.71 9.06 -20.31
N ALA A 40 -13.76 9.30 -19.54
CA ALA A 40 -13.74 10.31 -18.48
C ALA A 40 -12.66 10.03 -17.42
N THR A 41 -12.49 8.78 -17.02
CA THR A 41 -11.46 8.38 -16.05
C THR A 41 -10.06 8.40 -16.64
N GLN A 42 -9.89 7.99 -17.91
CA GLN A 42 -8.61 8.09 -18.62
C GLN A 42 -8.14 9.55 -18.76
N LEU A 43 -9.05 10.47 -19.09
CA LEU A 43 -8.74 11.90 -19.25
C LEU A 43 -8.36 12.58 -17.92
N ARG A 44 -8.71 12.03 -16.75
CA ARG A 44 -8.21 12.50 -15.44
C ARG A 44 -6.73 12.17 -15.21
N GLY A 45 -6.17 11.29 -16.05
CA GLY A 45 -4.76 10.94 -16.06
C GLY A 45 -4.43 9.68 -15.25
N PRO A 46 -3.18 9.21 -15.37
CA PRO A 46 -2.77 7.90 -14.87
C PRO A 46 -2.74 7.83 -13.33
N ALA A 47 -2.52 8.95 -12.63
CA ALA A 47 -2.56 8.99 -11.17
C ALA A 47 -3.98 8.70 -10.63
N PHE A 48 -5.01 9.26 -11.27
CA PHE A 48 -6.39 9.02 -10.91
C PHE A 48 -6.75 7.54 -11.05
N LEU A 49 -6.41 6.93 -12.19
CA LEU A 49 -6.66 5.51 -12.45
C LEU A 49 -5.93 4.59 -11.45
N ARG A 50 -4.69 4.91 -11.08
CA ARG A 50 -3.96 4.14 -10.06
C ARG A 50 -4.67 4.22 -8.70
N ASN A 51 -5.06 5.42 -8.28
CA ASN A 51 -5.75 5.62 -7.00
C ASN A 51 -7.10 4.91 -6.96
N LEU A 52 -7.88 4.96 -8.04
CA LEU A 52 -9.16 4.25 -8.14
C LEU A 52 -8.97 2.73 -8.01
N LYS A 53 -8.01 2.15 -8.75
CA LYS A 53 -7.72 0.71 -8.69
C LYS A 53 -7.23 0.28 -7.29
N THR A 54 -6.38 1.09 -6.66
CA THR A 54 -5.94 0.83 -5.28
C THR A 54 -7.13 0.88 -4.32
N TYR A 55 -8.00 1.89 -4.45
CA TYR A 55 -9.20 2.00 -3.60
C TYR A 55 -10.13 0.80 -3.78
N GLU A 56 -10.44 0.39 -5.01
CA GLU A 56 -11.26 -0.79 -5.30
C GLU A 56 -10.65 -2.05 -4.67
N MET A 57 -9.36 -2.28 -4.88
CA MET A 57 -8.65 -3.44 -4.32
C MET A 57 -8.70 -3.46 -2.78
N LEU A 58 -8.57 -2.30 -2.13
CA LEU A 58 -8.54 -2.21 -0.67
C LEU A 58 -9.92 -2.15 -0.03
N SER A 59 -10.97 -1.82 -0.78
CA SER A 59 -12.35 -1.69 -0.26
C SER A 59 -13.22 -2.90 -0.55
N MET A 60 -12.97 -3.62 -1.64
CA MET A 60 -13.76 -4.78 -2.04
C MET A 60 -13.42 -5.99 -1.17
N VAL A 61 -14.34 -6.31 -0.26
CA VAL A 61 -14.33 -7.59 0.46
C VAL A 61 -14.75 -8.67 -0.52
N ARG A 62 -13.80 -9.42 -1.09
CA ARG A 62 -14.13 -10.72 -1.68
C ARG A 62 -14.57 -11.64 -0.54
N PRO A 63 -15.63 -12.46 -0.70
CA PRO A 63 -16.03 -13.41 0.33
C PRO A 63 -14.80 -14.19 0.73
N ALA A 64 -14.56 -14.27 2.04
CA ALA A 64 -13.34 -14.76 2.64
C ALA A 64 -12.93 -16.05 1.94
N VAL A 65 -11.99 -15.94 1.00
CA VAL A 65 -11.29 -17.12 0.54
C VAL A 65 -10.51 -17.50 1.78
N THR A 66 -11.09 -18.41 2.56
CA THR A 66 -10.31 -19.19 3.49
C THR A 66 -9.36 -19.90 2.57
N LEU A 67 -8.16 -19.34 2.40
CA LEU A 67 -7.16 -19.89 1.50
C LEU A 67 -6.73 -21.19 2.14
N THR A 68 -7.49 -22.25 1.85
CA THR A 68 -7.18 -23.62 2.22
C THR A 68 -5.85 -24.03 1.59
N ASN A 69 -5.40 -23.32 0.54
CA ASN A 69 -4.06 -23.38 0.00
C ASN A 69 -3.55 -21.97 -0.40
N PRO A 70 -2.86 -21.23 0.50
CA PRO A 70 -2.30 -19.92 0.18
C PRO A 70 -1.22 -20.05 -0.89
N ARG A 71 -1.18 -19.12 -1.84
CA ARG A 71 -0.18 -19.16 -2.93
C ARG A 71 1.23 -18.87 -2.41
N ASN A 72 1.37 -17.82 -1.62
CA ASN A 72 2.62 -17.42 -0.97
C ASN A 72 2.37 -16.99 0.48
N THR A 73 3.44 -16.91 1.27
CA THR A 73 3.38 -16.35 2.64
C THR A 73 4.39 -15.21 2.78
N TYR A 74 3.91 -14.05 3.21
CA TYR A 74 4.72 -12.84 3.40
C TYR A 74 4.75 -12.40 4.86
N GLY A 75 5.82 -11.69 5.25
CA GLY A 75 5.92 -10.98 6.51
C GLY A 75 5.86 -9.46 6.31
N VAL A 76 5.32 -8.73 7.28
CA VAL A 76 5.42 -7.27 7.36
C VAL A 76 5.88 -6.84 8.74
N VAL A 77 6.84 -5.91 8.79
CA VAL A 77 7.46 -5.46 10.04
C VAL A 77 7.75 -3.96 9.99
N HIS A 78 7.63 -3.29 11.14
CA HIS A 78 8.07 -1.92 11.31
C HIS A 78 9.48 -1.83 11.90
N VAL A 79 10.31 -0.94 11.36
CA VAL A 79 11.68 -0.73 11.84
C VAL A 79 11.94 0.77 11.98
N GLY A 80 12.69 1.17 13.01
CA GLY A 80 13.01 2.58 13.26
C GLY A 80 12.09 3.23 14.30
N ALA A 81 11.93 4.56 14.19
CA ALA A 81 11.05 5.33 15.07
C ALA A 81 9.61 5.35 14.53
N PRO A 82 8.59 5.48 15.38
CA PRO A 82 7.20 5.60 14.91
C PRO A 82 7.05 6.76 13.92
N ALA A 83 6.44 6.48 12.76
CA ALA A 83 6.16 7.48 11.73
C ALA A 83 4.68 7.42 11.31
N CYS A 84 4.13 8.57 10.92
CA CYS A 84 2.79 8.61 10.37
C CYS A 84 2.72 7.81 9.05
N GLY A 85 1.62 7.09 8.84
CA GLY A 85 1.42 6.27 7.63
C GLY A 85 1.93 4.82 7.73
N MET A 86 2.68 4.45 8.77
CA MET A 86 3.12 3.06 8.98
C MET A 86 1.95 2.06 8.99
N ASN A 87 0.91 2.36 9.77
CA ASN A 87 -0.30 1.53 9.85
C ASN A 87 -1.08 1.49 8.53
N ALA A 88 -1.14 2.62 7.81
CA ALA A 88 -1.78 2.70 6.51
C ALA A 88 -1.06 1.82 5.47
N ALA A 89 0.27 1.79 5.50
CA ALA A 89 1.08 0.93 4.64
C ALA A 89 0.88 -0.56 4.95
N VAL A 90 0.80 -0.95 6.24
CA VAL A 90 0.45 -2.33 6.63
C VAL A 90 -0.95 -2.70 6.15
N CYS A 91 -1.92 -1.82 6.35
CA CYS A 91 -3.30 -2.04 5.89
C CYS A 91 -3.35 -2.28 4.37
N ALA A 92 -2.68 -1.43 3.60
CA ALA A 92 -2.60 -1.58 2.15
C ALA A 92 -1.92 -2.90 1.74
N PHE A 93 -0.80 -3.25 2.38
CA PHE A 93 -0.06 -4.47 2.08
C PHE A 93 -0.85 -5.75 2.40
N VAL A 94 -1.36 -5.85 3.63
CA VAL A 94 -2.14 -7.00 4.11
C VAL A 94 -3.35 -7.24 3.20
N ARG A 95 -4.14 -6.20 2.91
CA ARG A 95 -5.31 -6.32 2.04
C ARG A 95 -4.94 -6.71 0.62
N THR A 96 -3.84 -6.17 0.08
CA THR A 96 -3.35 -6.53 -1.26
C THR A 96 -2.94 -8.01 -1.35
N CYS A 97 -2.19 -8.52 -0.37
CA CYS A 97 -1.80 -9.92 -0.33
C CYS A 97 -3.01 -10.85 -0.19
N ILE A 98 -3.93 -10.55 0.73
CA ILE A 98 -5.15 -11.34 0.90
C ILE A 98 -5.99 -11.33 -0.39
N PHE A 99 -6.14 -10.18 -1.04
CA PHE A 99 -6.84 -10.06 -2.32
C PHE A 99 -6.24 -10.95 -3.42
N ARG A 100 -4.92 -11.16 -3.40
CA ARG A 100 -4.17 -12.01 -4.34
C ARG A 100 -4.18 -13.50 -3.99
N GLY A 101 -4.68 -13.87 -2.82
CA GLY A 101 -4.65 -15.27 -2.36
C GLY A 101 -3.38 -15.65 -1.60
N ASP A 102 -2.67 -14.67 -1.02
CA ASP A 102 -1.46 -14.87 -0.23
C ASP A 102 -1.75 -14.75 1.28
N ASN A 103 -0.95 -15.40 2.11
CA ASN A 103 -0.96 -15.24 3.57
C ASN A 103 -0.01 -14.12 4.01
N VAL A 104 -0.35 -13.43 5.10
CA VAL A 104 0.52 -12.40 5.70
C VAL A 104 0.65 -12.61 7.20
N TYR A 105 1.87 -12.44 7.70
CA TYR A 105 2.18 -12.30 9.12
C TYR A 105 2.64 -10.88 9.43
N GLY A 106 2.03 -10.25 10.42
CA GLY A 106 2.53 -9.06 11.08
C GLY A 106 3.55 -9.46 12.13
N ILE A 107 4.72 -8.83 12.10
CA ILE A 107 5.80 -9.10 13.04
C ILE A 107 5.89 -7.92 13.99
N HIS A 108 5.72 -8.19 15.28
CA HIS A 108 5.71 -7.14 16.28
C HIS A 108 7.13 -6.70 16.67
N ASP A 109 7.29 -5.48 17.16
CA ASP A 109 8.52 -4.97 17.79
C ASP A 109 9.81 -5.06 16.93
N GLY A 110 9.67 -4.94 15.61
CA GLY A 110 10.80 -4.89 14.70
C GLY A 110 11.63 -6.18 14.62
N PHE A 111 12.94 -6.02 14.43
CA PHE A 111 13.85 -7.17 14.35
C PHE A 111 13.96 -7.98 15.64
N GLU A 112 13.60 -7.38 16.77
CA GLU A 112 13.60 -8.09 18.04
C GLU A 112 12.46 -9.11 18.09
N GLY A 113 11.23 -8.71 17.77
CA GLY A 113 10.11 -9.65 17.69
C GLY A 113 10.25 -10.64 16.54
N LEU A 114 10.89 -10.24 15.43
CA LEU A 114 11.27 -11.18 14.37
C LEU A 114 12.19 -12.30 14.90
N CYS A 115 13.16 -11.93 15.73
CA CYS A 115 14.11 -12.87 16.31
C CYS A 115 13.47 -13.77 17.38
N THR A 116 12.56 -13.24 18.20
CA THR A 116 11.92 -14.00 19.29
C THR A 116 10.75 -14.84 18.79
N GLY A 117 10.15 -14.51 17.65
CA GLY A 117 9.00 -15.21 17.09
C GLY A 117 7.65 -14.56 17.40
N HIS A 118 7.60 -13.24 17.62
CA HIS A 118 6.35 -12.48 17.79
C HIS A 118 5.64 -12.24 16.44
N PHE A 119 5.12 -13.31 15.84
CA PHE A 119 4.37 -13.29 14.59
C PHE A 119 2.87 -13.37 14.89
N GLN A 120 2.08 -12.55 14.21
CA GLN A 120 0.62 -12.59 14.22
C GLN A 120 0.13 -12.83 12.79
N ARG A 121 -0.68 -13.87 12.59
CA ARG A 121 -1.36 -14.06 11.30
C ARG A 121 -2.35 -12.91 11.09
N MET A 122 -2.25 -12.21 9.97
CA MET A 122 -3.09 -11.05 9.67
C MET A 122 -4.29 -11.46 8.81
N LEU A 123 -5.48 -11.06 9.24
CA LEU A 123 -6.73 -11.16 8.50
C LEU A 123 -7.14 -9.80 7.94
N TRP A 124 -8.08 -9.83 6.99
CA TRP A 124 -8.63 -8.62 6.38
C TRP A 124 -9.22 -7.64 7.40
N SER A 125 -9.91 -8.20 8.41
CA SER A 125 -10.54 -7.47 9.51
C SER A 125 -9.53 -6.82 10.46
N ASP A 126 -8.36 -7.44 10.66
CA ASP A 126 -7.40 -7.01 11.68
C ASP A 126 -6.82 -5.63 11.39
N VAL A 127 -6.70 -5.30 10.11
CA VAL A 127 -6.21 -4.00 9.63
C VAL A 127 -7.34 -3.01 9.31
N GLY A 128 -8.57 -3.32 9.70
CA GLY A 128 -9.72 -2.43 9.57
C GLY A 128 -9.50 -1.12 10.33
N GLY A 129 -9.67 0.02 9.67
CA GLY A 129 -9.53 1.35 10.29
C GLY A 129 -8.09 1.84 10.48
N TRP A 130 -7.07 1.02 10.22
CA TRP A 130 -5.65 1.37 10.45
C TRP A 130 -5.16 2.57 9.61
N VAL A 131 -5.82 2.87 8.50
CA VAL A 131 -5.44 3.98 7.59
C VAL A 131 -5.39 5.33 8.30
N GLY A 132 -6.29 5.57 9.25
CA GLY A 132 -6.36 6.84 10.00
C GLY A 132 -5.60 6.83 11.32
N ILE A 133 -4.99 5.72 11.71
CA ILE A 133 -4.36 5.57 13.03
C ILE A 133 -2.88 5.94 12.93
N GLY A 134 -2.44 6.89 13.75
CA GLY A 134 -1.03 7.27 13.87
C GLY A 134 -0.17 6.24 14.59
N GLY A 135 1.16 6.46 14.57
CA GLY A 135 2.12 5.57 15.22
C GLY A 135 2.32 4.24 14.48
N ALA A 136 2.64 3.19 15.23
CA ALA A 136 3.02 1.87 14.72
C ALA A 136 2.33 0.80 15.57
N ILE A 137 1.19 0.26 15.10
CA ILE A 137 0.38 -0.71 15.85
C ILE A 137 1.12 -2.03 16.06
N LEU A 138 1.91 -2.47 15.07
CA LEU A 138 2.82 -3.62 15.24
C LEU A 138 3.99 -3.33 16.19
N GLY A 139 4.14 -2.09 16.69
CA GLY A 139 5.34 -1.67 17.39
C GLY A 139 6.53 -1.52 16.44
N THR A 140 7.50 -0.68 16.82
CA THR A 140 8.72 -0.47 16.02
C THR A 140 9.91 -0.23 16.94
N LYS A 141 11.08 -0.71 16.53
CA LYS A 141 12.34 -0.53 17.26
C LYS A 141 13.46 -0.18 16.29
N ARG A 142 14.44 0.60 16.78
CA ARG A 142 15.67 0.96 16.02
C ARG A 142 16.73 -0.13 16.00
N ALA A 143 16.55 -1.20 16.79
CA ALA A 143 17.53 -2.27 16.93
C ALA A 143 17.79 -2.96 15.60
N LEU A 144 19.06 -3.10 15.22
CA LEU A 144 19.47 -3.77 13.99
C LEU A 144 19.54 -5.30 14.19
N PRO A 145 19.45 -6.10 13.11
CA PRO A 145 19.50 -7.56 13.18
C PRO A 145 20.93 -8.13 13.32
N ILE A 146 21.93 -7.26 13.53
CA ILE A 146 23.35 -7.64 13.59
C ILE A 146 23.55 -8.67 14.72
N GLY A 147 24.21 -9.79 14.40
CA GLY A 147 24.44 -10.89 15.33
C GLY A 147 23.21 -11.77 15.62
N LYS A 148 22.09 -11.55 14.93
CA LYS A 148 20.84 -12.33 15.10
C LYS A 148 20.38 -13.04 13.82
N PHE A 149 21.19 -13.02 12.76
CA PHE A 149 20.81 -13.54 11.45
C PHE A 149 20.42 -15.02 11.48
N ASP A 150 21.14 -15.88 12.21
CA ASP A 150 20.81 -17.31 12.29
C ASP A 150 19.43 -17.55 12.90
N LYS A 151 19.10 -16.80 13.95
CA LYS A 151 17.79 -16.88 14.62
C LYS A 151 16.69 -16.35 13.71
N ILE A 152 16.92 -15.22 13.04
CA ILE A 152 15.97 -14.65 12.09
C ILE A 152 15.73 -15.61 10.92
N ALA A 153 16.78 -16.21 10.35
CA ALA A 153 16.68 -17.19 9.28
C ALA A 153 15.88 -18.42 9.73
N ALA A 154 16.11 -18.92 10.95
CA ALA A 154 15.33 -20.02 11.52
C ALA A 154 13.84 -19.66 11.63
N ARG A 155 13.49 -18.46 12.11
CA ARG A 155 12.09 -18.00 12.21
C ARG A 155 11.45 -17.81 10.84
N LEU A 156 12.15 -17.19 9.88
CA LEU A 156 11.62 -17.04 8.52
C LEU A 156 11.33 -18.40 7.88
N LYS A 157 12.18 -19.41 8.11
CA LYS A 157 11.96 -20.78 7.65
C LYS A 157 10.78 -21.46 8.37
N GLU A 158 10.70 -21.34 9.69
CA GLU A 158 9.62 -21.90 10.52
C GLU A 158 8.24 -21.41 10.07
N TYR A 159 8.10 -20.11 9.81
CA TYR A 159 6.85 -19.49 9.35
C TYR A 159 6.67 -19.53 7.82
N ASN A 160 7.58 -20.17 7.09
CA ASN A 160 7.59 -20.26 5.62
C ASN A 160 7.47 -18.89 4.92
N ILE A 161 8.17 -17.88 5.43
CA ILE A 161 8.15 -16.52 4.89
C ILE A 161 8.98 -16.46 3.60
N GLN A 162 8.32 -16.14 2.50
CA GLN A 162 8.91 -16.10 1.15
C GLN A 162 9.28 -14.67 0.71
N GLY A 163 8.72 -13.67 1.38
CA GLY A 163 9.10 -12.27 1.21
C GLY A 163 8.76 -11.46 2.45
N LEU A 164 9.55 -10.43 2.71
CA LEU A 164 9.43 -9.57 3.89
C LEU A 164 9.31 -8.12 3.43
N LEU A 165 8.23 -7.44 3.84
CA LEU A 165 8.08 -5.99 3.70
C LEU A 165 8.55 -5.30 4.98
N LEU A 166 9.52 -4.41 4.83
CA LEU A 166 10.00 -3.53 5.89
C LEU A 166 9.40 -2.13 5.68
N ILE A 167 8.80 -1.57 6.73
CA ILE A 167 8.28 -0.20 6.74
C ILE A 167 9.00 0.57 7.84
N GLY A 168 9.80 1.55 7.50
CA GLY A 168 10.67 2.26 8.44
C GLY A 168 11.21 3.56 7.90
#